data_AF-A0A7Y8LIX9-F1
#
_entry.id   AF-A0A7Y8LIX9-F1
#
_cell.length_a   1.000
_cell.length_b   1.000
_cell.length_c   1.000
_cell.angle_alpha   90.00
_cell.angle_beta   90.00
_cell.angle_gamma   90.00
#
_symmetry.space_group_name_H-M   'P 1'
#
loop_
_entity.id
_entity.type
_entity.pdbx_description
1 polymer ?
#
loop_
_entity_poly.entity_id
_entity_poly.type
_entity_poly.pdbx_seq_one_letter_code
_entity_poly.pdbx_strand_id
1 'polypeptide(L)' 'MPKPDSLQGSLDLLVLKILSRRPRLHGYAIMTAIQSISDEVLRVEEGSLYPALHRMEEAGWIRAEWIE' A
#
# COMPACT_ATOMS: atom_id res chain seq x y z
N MET A 1 -9.19 -14.81 -18.51
CA MET A 1 -9.42 -13.66 -17.61
C MET A 1 -8.32 -13.68 -16.56
N PRO A 2 -7.52 -12.62 -16.36
CA PRO A 2 -6.48 -12.64 -15.36
C PRO A 2 -7.14 -12.78 -13.97
N LYS A 3 -6.59 -13.64 -13.12
CA LYS A 3 -7.12 -13.89 -11.77
C LYS A 3 -7.02 -12.60 -10.92
N PRO A 4 -8.05 -12.26 -10.13
CA PRO A 4 -8.02 -11.08 -9.25
C PRO A 4 -6.89 -11.12 -8.21
N ASP A 5 -6.28 -12.27 -7.95
CA ASP A 5 -5.17 -12.45 -6.98
C ASP A 5 -3.84 -11.80 -7.41
N SER A 6 -3.64 -11.52 -8.71
CA SER A 6 -2.34 -11.03 -9.20
C SER A 6 -2.03 -9.58 -8.80
N LEU A 7 -3.06 -8.77 -8.57
CA LEU A 7 -2.90 -7.36 -8.18
C LEU A 7 -2.69 -7.20 -6.67
N GLN A 8 -3.23 -8.13 -5.88
CA GLN A 8 -3.18 -8.06 -4.42
C GLN A 8 -1.73 -8.15 -3.91
N GLY A 9 -0.98 -9.18 -4.34
CA GLY A 9 0.43 -9.30 -3.95
C GLY A 9 1.34 -8.22 -4.54
N SER A 10 0.96 -7.63 -5.68
CA SER A 10 1.72 -6.53 -6.30
C SER A 10 1.58 -5.23 -5.50
N LEU A 11 0.38 -4.94 -4.98
CA LEU A 11 0.14 -3.78 -4.14
C LEU A 11 0.92 -3.87 -2.82
N ASP A 12 0.91 -5.03 -2.16
CA ASP A 12 1.63 -5.23 -0.90
C ASP A 12 3.14 -4.95 -1.05
N LEU A 13 3.74 -5.41 -2.16
CA LEU A 13 5.16 -5.14 -2.48
C LEU A 13 5.44 -3.65 -2.72
N LEU A 14 4.53 -2.94 -3.40
CA LEU A 14 4.64 -1.49 -3.59
C LEU A 14 4.59 -0.75 -2.26
N VAL A 15 3.66 -1.14 -1.37
CA VAL A 15 3.54 -0.59 -0.01
C VAL A 15 4.85 -0.82 0.77
N LEU A 16 5.35 -2.05 0.81
CA LEU A 16 6.61 -2.37 1.50
C LEU A 16 7.80 -1.60 0.92
N LYS A 17 7.86 -1.45 -0.42
CA LYS A 17 8.91 -0.68 -1.07
C LYS A 17 8.88 0.79 -0.66
N ILE A 18 7.68 1.37 -0.59
CA ILE A 18 7.50 2.75 -0.14
C ILE A 18 7.91 2.90 1.33
N LEU A 19 7.41 2.04 2.22
CA LEU A 19 7.72 2.09 3.66
C LEU A 19 9.20 1.84 3.96
N SER A 20 9.89 1.03 3.15
CA SER A 20 11.34 0.81 3.28
C SER A 20 12.17 2.06 2.98
N ARG A 21 11.65 2.97 2.15
CA ARG A 21 12.32 4.24 1.79
C ARG A 21 11.85 5.41 2.64
N ARG A 22 10.58 5.40 3.04
CA ARG A 22 9.90 6.44 3.81
C ARG A 22 9.09 5.77 4.92
N PRO A 23 9.67 5.58 6.12
CA PRO A 23 8.95 4.97 7.23
C PRO A 23 7.90 5.94 7.79
N ARG A 24 6.95 5.39 8.57
CA ARG A 24 5.92 6.16 9.32
C ARG A 24 5.00 7.01 8.42
N LEU A 25 4.48 6.40 7.34
CA LEU A 25 3.52 7.05 6.45
C LEU A 25 2.08 6.63 6.77
N HIS A 26 1.16 7.58 6.65
CA HIS A 26 -0.28 7.30 6.67
C HIS A 26 -0.79 6.83 5.30
N GLY A 27 -1.96 6.19 5.26
CA GLY A 27 -2.52 5.57 4.06
C GLY A 27 -2.58 6.48 2.83
N TYR A 28 -3.06 7.71 3.00
CA TYR A 28 -3.10 8.69 1.92
C TYR A 28 -1.71 9.00 1.32
N ALA A 29 -0.67 9.16 2.16
CA ALA A 29 0.69 9.39 1.67
C ALA A 29 1.23 8.20 0.87
N ILE A 30 0.82 6.98 1.19
CA ILE A 30 1.15 5.77 0.43
C ILE A 30 0.44 5.79 -0.94
N MET A 31 -0.84 6.14 -1.01
CA MET A 31 -1.56 6.30 -2.29
C MET A 31 -0.89 7.33 -3.20
N THR A 32 -0.62 8.54 -2.68
CA THR A 32 0.03 9.61 -3.44
C THR A 32 1.43 9.19 -3.88
N ALA A 33 2.17 8.45 -3.04
CA ALA A 33 3.47 7.91 -3.40
C ALA A 33 3.41 6.93 -4.57
N ILE A 34 2.43 6.01 -4.59
CA ILE A 34 2.26 5.05 -5.68
C ILE A 34 1.96 5.79 -6.98
N GLN A 35 1.02 6.73 -6.94
CA GLN A 35 0.62 7.53 -8.10
C GLN A 35 1.80 8.31 -8.67
N SER A 36 2.54 9.03 -7.83
CA SER A 36 3.71 9.81 -8.24
C SER A 36 4.85 8.96 -8.78
N ILE A 37 5.16 7.80 -8.18
CA ILE A 37 6.25 6.92 -8.65
C ILE A 37 5.89 6.27 -9.99
N SER A 38 4.60 6.07 -10.24
CA SER A 38 4.09 5.47 -11.47
C SER A 38 3.89 6.46 -12.63
N ASP A 39 4.27 7.73 -12.48
CA ASP A 39 3.97 8.80 -13.43
C ASP A 39 2.47 8.82 -13.81
N GLU A 40 1.59 8.82 -12.80
CA GLU A 40 0.12 8.84 -12.94
C GLU A 40 -0.52 7.57 -13.53
N VAL A 41 0.27 6.54 -13.88
CA VAL A 41 -0.25 5.30 -14.49
C VAL A 41 -1.01 4.43 -13.50
N LEU A 42 -0.58 4.37 -12.23
CA LEU A 42 -1.21 3.56 -11.20
C LEU A 42 -1.92 4.45 -10.19
N ARG A 43 -3.25 4.31 -10.11
CA ARG A 43 -4.08 4.96 -9.11
C ARG A 43 -4.67 3.91 -8.20
N VAL A 44 -4.26 3.93 -6.94
CA VAL A 44 -4.78 3.04 -5.91
C VAL A 44 -5.91 3.74 -5.19
N GLU A 45 -7.07 3.10 -5.16
CA GLU A 45 -8.23 3.59 -4.41
C GLU A 45 -8.18 3.14 -2.94
N GLU A 46 -8.87 3.88 -2.07
CA GLU A 46 -8.98 3.54 -0.64
C GLU A 46 -9.54 2.14 -0.41
N GLY A 47 -10.54 1.74 -1.22
CA GLY A 47 -11.15 0.41 -1.18
C GLY A 47 -10.20 -0.72 -1.56
N SER A 48 -9.05 -0.42 -2.16
CA SER A 48 -7.97 -1.37 -2.43
C SER A 48 -6.86 -1.28 -1.38
N LEU A 49 -6.46 -0.06 -0.99
CA LEU A 49 -5.33 0.15 -0.08
C LEU A 49 -5.64 -0.32 1.34
N TYR A 50 -6.72 0.15 1.96
CA TYR A 50 -6.94 -0.12 3.39
C TYR A 50 -7.16 -1.60 3.69
N PRO A 51 -7.91 -2.37 2.88
CA PRO A 51 -7.96 -3.83 3.05
C PRO A 51 -6.60 -4.49 2.89
N ALA A 52 -5.71 -3.96 2.03
CA ALA A 52 -4.34 -4.46 1.92
C ALA A 52 -3.51 -4.17 3.15
N LEU A 53 -3.54 -2.94 3.66
CA LEU A 53 -2.85 -2.56 4.89
C LEU A 53 -3.30 -3.42 6.08
N HIS A 54 -4.61 -3.67 6.22
CA HIS A 54 -5.14 -4.55 7.27
C HIS A 54 -4.59 -5.97 7.15
N ARG A 55 -4.63 -6.59 5.97
CA ARG A 55 -4.07 -7.93 5.77
C ARG A 55 -2.56 -7.98 6.03
N MET A 56 -1.83 -6.94 5.62
CA MET A 56 -0.38 -6.84 5.85
C MET A 56 -0.04 -6.70 7.34
N GLU A 57 -0.88 -5.98 8.10
CA GLU A 57 -0.76 -5.87 9.56
C GLU A 57 -1.08 -7.20 10.25
N GLU A 58 -2.17 -7.88 9.86
CA GLU A 58 -2.53 -9.23 10.34
C GLU A 58 -1.43 -10.27 10.05
N ALA A 59 -0.76 -10.15 8.90
CA ALA A 59 0.39 -10.97 8.52
C ALA A 59 1.69 -10.60 9.25
N GLY A 60 1.70 -9.52 10.04
CA GLY A 60 2.86 -9.05 10.80
C GLY A 60 3.95 -8.37 9.95
N TRP A 61 3.65 -7.97 8.72
CA TRP A 61 4.62 -7.32 7.82
C TRP A 61 4.79 -5.84 8.11
N ILE A 62 3.73 -5.19 8.62
CA ILE A 62 3.71 -3.79 9.02
C ILE A 62 3.04 -3.63 10.39
N ARG A 63 3.15 -2.45 10.99
CA ARG A 63 2.44 -2.07 12.22
C ARG A 63 1.88 -0.66 12.06
N ALA A 64 0.65 -0.44 12.52
CA ALA A 64 0.10 0.90 12.66
C ALA A 64 0.49 1.51 14.02
N GLU A 65 0.64 2.83 14.03
CA GLU A 65 0.75 3.64 15.24
C GLU A 65 -0.13 4.88 15.08
N TRP A 66 -0.76 5.31 16.15
CA TRP A 66 -1.47 6.59 16.21
C TRP A 66 -0.53 7.63 16.80
N ILE A 67 -0.47 8.80 16.16
CA ILE A 67 0.31 9.95 16.63
C ILE A 67 -0.65 10.85 17.40
N GLU A 68 -0.35 11.11 18.67
CA GLU A 68 -1.00 12.14 19.50
C GLU A 68 -0.42 13.53 19.24
#